data_AF-A0A2E0SG91-F1
#
_entry.id   AF-A0A2E0SG91-F1
#
_cell.length_a   1.000
_cell.length_b   1.000
_cell.length_c   1.000
_cell.angle_alpha   90.00
_cell.angle_beta   90.00
_cell.angle_gamma   90.00
#
_symmetry.space_group_name_H-M   'P 1'
#
loop_
_entity.id
_entity.type
_entity.pdbx_description
1 polymer ?
#
loop_
_entity_poly.entity_id
_entity_poly.type
_entity_poly.pdbx_seq_one_letter_code
_entity_poly.pdbx_strand_id
1 'polypeptide(L)'
;MGNPAYFPNRDASRLTEEEKQRWITWMKEVFHPLNERVERLILDNLDLVEGDTIPVAFREALAHVVTYRAVLAQWAAGDYSEYLSINNWPGADLMAAVKPHYEKIRSEQRRLLGQRH
;
A
#
# COMPACT_ATOMS: atom_id res chain seq x y z
N MET A 1 3.71 18.81 6.19
CA MET A 1 3.39 19.09 4.77
C MET A 1 2.39 18.03 4.31
N GLY A 2 1.18 18.41 3.93
CA GLY A 2 0.11 17.46 3.58
C GLY A 2 0.48 16.63 2.35
N ASN A 3 0.42 15.31 2.48
CA ASN A 3 0.56 14.41 1.34
C ASN A 3 -0.64 14.61 0.40
N PRO A 4 -0.46 15.14 -0.82
CA PRO A 4 -1.55 15.48 -1.72
C PRO A 4 -2.32 14.25 -2.22
N ALA A 5 -1.82 13.03 -1.98
CA ALA A 5 -2.45 11.79 -2.44
C ALA A 5 -3.83 11.52 -1.81
N TYR A 6 -4.04 11.93 -0.55
CA TYR A 6 -5.27 11.61 0.19
C TYR A 6 -6.21 12.81 0.38
N PHE A 7 -5.64 14.02 0.43
CA PHE A 7 -6.39 15.26 0.50
C PHE A 7 -6.01 16.18 -0.67
N PRO A 8 -6.27 15.76 -1.92
CA PRO A 8 -5.99 16.62 -3.07
C PRO A 8 -6.84 17.88 -2.93
N ASN A 9 -6.16 19.03 -2.83
CA ASN A 9 -6.74 20.37 -2.69
C ASN A 9 -7.24 20.79 -1.28
N ARG A 10 -6.85 20.08 -0.21
CA ARG A 10 -7.12 20.54 1.17
C ARG A 10 -5.89 20.41 2.07
N ASP A 11 -5.62 21.46 2.83
CA ASP A 11 -4.67 21.38 3.94
C ASP A 11 -5.31 20.52 5.05
N ALA A 12 -4.61 19.47 5.48
CA ALA A 12 -5.06 18.59 6.56
C ALA A 12 -5.34 19.37 7.86
N SER A 13 -4.71 20.54 8.04
CA SER A 13 -4.98 21.46 9.15
C SER A 13 -6.39 22.07 9.14
N ARG A 14 -7.10 22.01 8.00
CA ARG A 14 -8.43 22.61 7.78
C ARG A 14 -9.57 21.58 7.82
N LEU A 15 -9.29 20.31 8.14
CA LEU A 15 -10.30 19.28 8.31
C LEU A 15 -11.07 19.48 9.61
N THR A 16 -12.39 19.27 9.59
CA THR A 16 -13.19 19.26 10.83
C THR A 16 -12.85 18.03 11.69
N GLU A 17 -13.19 18.07 12.97
CA GLU A 17 -12.99 16.91 13.86
C GLU A 17 -13.78 15.68 13.39
N GLU A 18 -14.98 15.87 12.84
CA GLU A 18 -15.75 14.77 12.25
C GLU A 18 -15.09 14.19 10.99
N GLU A 19 -14.48 15.03 10.15
CA GLU A 19 -13.71 14.58 8.98
C GLU A 19 -12.46 13.78 9.42
N LYS A 20 -11.72 14.27 10.42
CA LYS A 20 -10.57 13.57 11.00
C LYS A 20 -10.97 12.23 11.62
N GLN A 21 -12.08 12.19 12.36
CA GLN A 21 -12.56 10.96 12.96
C GLN A 21 -12.97 9.93 11.89
N ARG A 22 -13.68 10.36 10.83
CA ARG A 22 -14.01 9.49 9.69
C ARG A 22 -12.77 8.96 9.00
N TRP A 23 -11.76 9.81 8.83
CA TRP A 23 -10.46 9.43 8.27
C TRP A 23 -9.76 8.37 9.13
N ILE A 24 -9.64 8.60 10.44
CA ILE A 24 -9.03 7.65 11.39
C ILE A 24 -9.75 6.30 11.34
N THR A 25 -11.08 6.30 11.35
CA THR A 25 -11.87 5.06 11.27
C THR A 25 -11.61 4.33 9.96
N TRP A 26 -11.66 5.00 8.80
CA TRP A 26 -11.37 4.36 7.52
C TRP A 26 -9.93 3.81 7.46
N MET A 27 -8.97 4.55 8.02
CA MET A 27 -7.57 4.13 8.10
C MET A 27 -7.39 2.85 8.90
N LYS A 28 -8.03 2.76 10.07
CA LYS A 28 -7.95 1.59 10.97
C LYS A 28 -8.71 0.38 10.44
N GLU A 29 -9.91 0.59 9.91
CA GLU A 29 -10.84 -0.50 9.58
C GLU A 29 -10.70 -1.01 8.15
N VAL A 30 -10.15 -0.20 7.24
CA VAL A 30 -10.13 -0.53 5.81
C VAL A 30 -8.72 -0.40 5.23
N PHE A 31 -8.14 0.80 5.27
CA PHE A 31 -6.93 1.08 4.50
C PHE A 31 -5.71 0.31 5.01
N HIS A 32 -5.41 0.41 6.31
CA HIS A 32 -4.25 -0.28 6.86
C HIS A 32 -4.40 -1.81 6.82
N PRO A 33 -5.57 -2.41 7.16
CA PRO A 33 -5.77 -3.84 6.97
C PRO A 33 -5.54 -4.34 5.53
N LEU A 34 -5.86 -3.53 4.51
CA LEU A 34 -5.52 -3.87 3.12
C LEU A 34 -4.02 -3.80 2.87
N ASN A 35 -3.34 -2.77 3.38
CA ASN A 35 -1.87 -2.66 3.29
C ASN A 35 -1.17 -3.84 3.95
N GLU A 36 -1.61 -4.26 5.14
CA GLU A 36 -1.04 -5.43 5.84
C GLU A 36 -1.28 -6.74 5.11
N ARG A 37 -2.34 -6.85 4.29
CA ARG A 37 -2.52 -8.00 3.40
C ARG A 37 -1.48 -7.99 2.28
N VAL A 38 -1.20 -6.83 1.70
CA VAL A 38 -0.17 -6.72 0.65
C VAL A 38 1.22 -6.97 1.21
N GLU A 39 1.54 -6.43 2.39
CA GLU A 39 2.81 -6.72 3.07
C GLU A 39 3.00 -8.24 3.29
N ARG A 40 2.01 -8.92 3.86
CA ARG A 40 2.07 -10.38 4.05
C ARG A 40 2.26 -11.12 2.73
N LEU A 41 1.50 -10.76 1.69
CA LEU A 41 1.67 -11.37 0.37
C LEU A 41 3.10 -11.22 -0.17
N ILE A 42 3.71 -10.05 0.02
CA ILE A 42 5.11 -9.82 -0.39
C ILE A 42 6.04 -10.69 0.45
N LEU A 43 5.97 -10.61 1.78
CA LEU A 43 6.90 -11.27 2.71
C LEU A 43 6.81 -12.81 2.64
N ASP A 44 5.59 -13.35 2.61
CA ASP A 44 5.33 -14.78 2.60
C ASP A 44 5.71 -15.46 1.27
N ASN A 45 5.93 -14.67 0.21
CA ASN A 45 6.25 -15.17 -1.13
C ASN A 45 7.54 -14.53 -1.70
N LEU A 46 8.43 -14.05 -0.84
CA LEU A 46 9.71 -13.44 -1.28
C LEU A 46 10.57 -14.41 -2.07
N ASP A 47 10.43 -15.71 -1.83
CA ASP A 47 11.11 -16.79 -2.55
C ASP A 47 10.64 -16.94 -4.01
N LEU A 48 9.47 -16.41 -4.35
CA LEU A 48 8.95 -16.41 -5.73
C LEU A 48 9.47 -15.24 -6.57
N VAL A 49 10.22 -14.31 -5.97
CA VAL A 49 10.75 -13.14 -6.67
C VAL A 49 11.88 -13.57 -7.61
N GLU A 50 11.76 -13.21 -8.89
CA GLU A 50 12.81 -13.44 -9.89
C GLU A 50 13.97 -12.46 -9.69
N GLY A 51 15.22 -12.96 -9.68
CA GLY A 51 16.46 -12.16 -9.58
C GLY A 51 17.15 -12.22 -8.22
N ASP A 52 18.27 -11.51 -8.08
CA ASP A 52 19.14 -11.59 -6.88
C ASP A 52 18.74 -10.61 -5.77
N THR A 53 17.74 -9.74 -6.01
CA THR A 53 17.35 -8.68 -5.06
C THR A 53 15.85 -8.41 -5.06
N ILE A 54 15.32 -8.00 -3.91
CA ILE A 54 13.92 -7.57 -3.77
C ILE A 54 13.69 -6.28 -4.58
N PRO A 55 12.67 -6.22 -5.47
CA PRO A 55 12.34 -5.03 -6.24
C PRO A 55 12.17 -3.77 -5.38
N VAL A 56 12.64 -2.63 -5.88
CA VAL A 56 12.53 -1.32 -5.19
C VAL A 56 11.10 -1.03 -4.78
N ALA A 57 10.14 -1.21 -5.70
CA ALA A 57 8.72 -0.96 -5.46
C ALA A 57 8.15 -1.81 -4.30
N PHE A 58 8.65 -3.03 -4.09
CA PHE A 58 8.22 -3.86 -2.97
C PHE A 58 8.74 -3.30 -1.66
N ARG A 59 10.03 -2.89 -1.62
CA ARG A 59 10.60 -2.25 -0.43
C ARG A 59 9.90 -0.96 -0.06
N GLU A 60 9.52 -0.15 -1.04
CA GLU A 60 8.77 1.09 -0.83
C GLU A 60 7.34 0.82 -0.33
N ALA A 61 6.68 -0.23 -0.83
CA ALA A 61 5.38 -0.66 -0.34
C ALA A 61 5.47 -1.12 1.12
N LEU A 62 6.48 -1.93 1.46
CA LEU A 62 6.74 -2.37 2.84
C LEU A 62 7.03 -1.16 3.75
N ALA A 63 7.86 -0.22 3.31
CA ALA A 63 8.15 1.01 4.06
C ALA A 63 6.88 1.83 4.31
N HIS A 64 6.00 1.97 3.31
CA HIS A 64 4.71 2.62 3.47
C HIS A 64 3.82 1.95 4.53
N VAL A 65 3.75 0.61 4.54
CA VAL A 65 2.97 -0.13 5.55
C VAL A 65 3.53 0.10 6.95
N VAL A 66 4.85 -0.07 7.12
CA VAL A 66 5.50 0.07 8.44
C VAL A 66 5.40 1.50 8.96
N THR A 67 5.52 2.51 8.11
CA THR A 67 5.34 3.92 8.51
C THR A 67 3.91 4.16 9.01
N TYR A 68 2.89 3.56 8.39
CA TYR A 68 1.53 3.66 8.91
C TYR A 68 1.32 2.95 10.26
N ARG A 69 2.06 1.88 10.56
CA ARG A 69 2.02 1.28 11.91
C ARG A 69 2.48 2.28 12.97
N ALA A 70 3.51 3.06 12.69
CA ALA A 70 3.98 4.10 13.61
C ALA A 70 2.91 5.18 13.84
N VAL A 71 2.27 5.65 12.76
CA VAL A 71 1.16 6.62 12.84
C VAL A 71 -0.02 6.05 13.65
N LEU A 72 -0.43 4.81 13.41
CA LEU A 72 -1.52 4.18 14.15
C LEU A 72 -1.18 3.97 15.63
N ALA A 73 0.08 3.67 15.96
CA ALA A 73 0.55 3.55 17.33
C ALA A 73 0.51 4.90 18.07
N GLN A 74 0.89 6.00 17.41
CA GLN A 74 0.74 7.36 17.95
C GLN A 74 -0.72 7.68 18.25
N TRP A 75 -1.63 7.39 17.31
CA TRP A 75 -3.07 7.60 17.51
C TRP A 75 -3.61 6.78 18.69
N ALA A 76 -3.13 5.56 18.90
CA ALA A 76 -3.50 4.74 20.05
C ALA A 76 -3.03 5.33 21.38
N ALA A 77 -1.93 6.10 21.37
CA ALA A 77 -1.45 6.87 22.52
C ALA A 77 -2.12 8.26 22.66
N GLY A 78 -3.06 8.60 21.78
CA GLY A 78 -3.74 9.90 21.75
C GLY A 78 -2.94 11.03 21.09
N ASP A 79 -1.82 10.71 20.45
CA ASP A 79 -1.05 11.67 19.65
C ASP A 79 -1.54 11.66 18.20
N TYR A 80 -2.15 12.76 17.78
CA TYR A 80 -2.66 12.97 16.42
C TYR A 80 -1.89 14.08 15.68
N SER A 81 -0.60 14.27 16.00
CA SER A 81 0.26 15.23 15.32
C SER A 81 0.50 14.90 13.84
N GLU A 82 0.51 13.60 13.51
CA GLU A 82 0.67 13.10 12.15
C GLU A 82 -0.56 12.30 11.71
N TYR A 83 -1.04 12.54 10.49
CA TYR A 83 -2.23 11.86 9.94
C TYR A 83 -1.92 10.94 8.76
N LEU A 84 -0.71 11.02 8.22
CA LEU A 84 -0.33 10.44 6.93
C LEU A 84 1.06 9.82 7.03
N SER A 85 1.32 8.81 6.20
CA SER A 85 2.65 8.25 6.05
C SER A 85 3.57 9.24 5.33
N ILE A 86 4.82 9.34 5.79
CA ILE A 86 5.90 10.06 5.09
C ILE A 86 6.31 9.36 3.79
N ASN A 87 6.08 8.05 3.68
CA ASN A 87 6.34 7.26 2.49
C ASN A 87 5.03 7.14 1.69
N ASN A 88 5.06 7.50 0.42
CA ASN A 88 3.91 7.30 -0.48
C ASN A 88 3.77 5.85 -0.89
N TRP A 89 2.54 5.45 -1.22
CA TRP A 89 2.28 4.15 -1.82
C TRP A 89 2.88 4.11 -3.24
N PRO A 90 3.74 3.14 -3.59
CA PRO A 90 4.39 3.09 -4.89
C PRO A 90 3.48 2.45 -5.95
N GLY A 91 2.25 2.95 -6.10
CA GLY A 91 1.22 2.28 -6.91
C GLY A 91 1.60 2.07 -8.38
N ALA A 92 2.21 3.07 -9.01
CA ALA A 92 2.64 2.97 -10.41
C ALA A 92 3.80 1.98 -10.57
N ASP A 93 4.83 2.10 -9.74
CA ASP A 93 6.03 1.25 -9.81
C ASP A 93 5.73 -0.20 -9.40
N LEU A 94 4.83 -0.40 -8.43
CA LEU A 94 4.36 -1.73 -8.03
C LEU A 94 3.60 -2.40 -9.19
N MET A 95 2.74 -1.66 -9.88
CA MET A 95 2.03 -2.18 -11.06
C MET A 95 2.98 -2.47 -12.22
N ALA A 96 3.97 -1.61 -12.45
CA ALA A 96 4.99 -1.85 -13.46
C ALA A 96 5.81 -3.11 -13.17
N ALA A 97 6.10 -3.38 -11.90
CA ALA A 97 6.81 -4.59 -11.46
C ALA A 97 5.94 -5.86 -11.57
N VAL A 98 4.64 -5.79 -11.25
CA VAL A 98 3.78 -7.00 -11.14
C VAL A 98 3.10 -7.37 -12.45
N LYS A 99 2.60 -6.38 -13.21
CA LYS A 99 1.74 -6.61 -14.38
C LYS A 99 2.35 -7.53 -15.44
N PRO A 100 3.63 -7.39 -15.85
CA PRO A 100 4.20 -8.26 -16.88
C PRO A 100 4.25 -9.73 -16.46
N HIS A 101 4.57 -10.01 -15.19
CA HIS A 101 4.64 -11.38 -14.66
C HIS A 101 3.25 -12.01 -14.57
N TYR A 102 2.25 -11.24 -14.12
CA TYR A 102 0.86 -11.69 -14.11
C TYR A 102 0.36 -12.04 -15.52
N GLU A 103 0.63 -11.17 -16.51
CA GLU A 103 0.22 -11.41 -17.90
C GLU A 103 0.90 -12.65 -18.49
N LYS A 104 2.20 -12.85 -18.20
CA LYS A 104 2.97 -14.04 -18.59
C LYS A 104 2.34 -15.31 -18.00
N ILE A 105 2.11 -15.35 -16.68
CA ILE A 105 1.50 -16.51 -16.00
C ILE A 105 0.11 -16.79 -16.56
N ARG A 106 -0.72 -15.76 -16.74
CA ARG A 106 -2.09 -15.92 -17.22
C ARG A 106 -2.15 -16.38 -18.69
N SER A 107 -1.19 -15.95 -19.51
CA SER A 107 -1.02 -16.44 -20.88
C SER A 107 -0.68 -17.93 -20.91
N GLU A 108 0.29 -18.34 -20.09
CA GLU A 108 0.70 -19.73 -19.97
C GLU A 108 -0.43 -20.62 -19.45
N GLN A 109 -1.18 -20.13 -18.46
CA GLN A 109 -2.36 -20.84 -17.94
C GLN A 109 -3.42 -21.06 -19.03
N ARG A 110 -3.71 -20.05 -19.87
CA ARG A 110 -4.66 -20.22 -21.00
C ARG A 110 -4.16 -21.26 -21.99
N ARG A 111 -2.86 -21.23 -22.32
CA ARG A 111 -2.22 -22.19 -23.22
C ARG A 111 -2.37 -23.63 -22.71
N LEU A 112 -2.10 -23.86 -21.43
CA LEU A 112 -2.19 -25.19 -20.80
C LEU A 112 -3.64 -25.69 -20.68
N LEU A 113 -4.61 -24.80 -20.50
CA LEU A 113 -6.03 -25.15 -20.44
C LEU A 113 -6.68 -25.35 -21.84
N GLY A 114 -5.91 -25.24 -22.93
CA GLY A 114 -6.44 -25.41 -24.29
C GLY A 114 -7.41 -24.31 -24.73
N GLN A 115 -7.48 -23.20 -23.99
CA GLN A 115 -8.30 -22.05 -24.32
C GLN A 115 -7.57 -21.24 -25.40
N ARG A 116 -7.85 -21.52 -26.67
CA ARG A 116 -7.41 -20.70 -27.80
C ARG A 116 -8.23 -19.42 -27.86
N HIS A 117 -7.56 -18.32 -28.23
CA HIS A 117 -8.11 -16.98 -28.43
C HIS A 117 -9.30 -16.95 -29.38
#